data_AF-A0A2V9WC52-F1
#
_entry.id   AF-A0A2V9WC52-F1
#
_cell.length_a   1.000
_cell.length_b   1.000
_cell.length_c   1.000
_cell.angle_alpha   90.00
_cell.angle_beta   90.00
_cell.angle_gamma   90.00
#
_symmetry.space_group_name_H-M   'P 1'
#
loop_
_entity.id
_entity.type
_entity.pdbx_description
1 polymer ?
#
loop_
_entity_poly.entity_id
_entity_poly.type
_entity_poly.pdbx_seq_one_letter_code
_entity_poly.pdbx_strand_id
1 'polypeptide(L)'
;MSAAQVVAPVEIKDPQMRSLQFKYMDDLKAIGAEINNTSFPYPFYLSRKLDLDEQQQKSADQRSIRFDQFNGHTVLAITGNYYAAYSADQINKDQRARDTFVAVVEPILKTAVPKFQTNPDIQGYAVEISHHILGKVMGVSMERPENLMAFFPQNAALKLLSAKDGDGQQAALLQAQFFVNAEPVAIWLEGEGPQAGLKAPVPEAPAAAESANQVGANIIAGTDGHGSAANSVPSFPKPTKPANDVPHPQPRDTSPEVLASLQAANKQMLETMLKELDPQAHFVSYAAPSFIAFRQNIFLELSLNTTLN
;
A
#
# COMPACT_ATOMS: atom_id res chain seq x y z
N MET A 1 18.92 20.44 22.38
CA MET A 1 17.74 20.96 21.68
C MET A 1 17.54 20.08 20.45
N SER A 2 16.41 19.39 20.32
CA SER A 2 16.10 18.60 19.12
C SER A 2 15.89 19.56 17.94
N ALA A 3 16.69 19.44 16.89
CA ALA A 3 16.47 20.22 15.67
C ALA A 3 15.14 19.79 15.03
N ALA A 4 14.39 20.74 14.45
CA ALA A 4 13.16 20.41 13.74
C ALA A 4 13.49 19.41 12.61
N GLN A 5 12.78 18.27 12.57
CA GLN A 5 13.04 17.17 11.63
C GLN A 5 12.34 17.36 10.27
N VAL A 6 11.93 18.60 10.00
CA VAL A 6 11.02 18.97 8.90
C VAL A 6 11.79 19.83 7.91
N VAL A 7 11.64 19.53 6.62
CA VAL A 7 12.26 20.33 5.56
C VAL A 7 11.70 21.74 5.58
N ALA A 8 12.57 22.75 5.48
CA ALA A 8 12.11 24.13 5.43
C ALA A 8 11.33 24.38 4.13
N PRO A 9 10.19 25.10 4.13
CA PRO A 9 9.36 25.23 2.95
C PRO A 9 10.09 25.89 1.76
N VAL A 10 11.04 26.79 2.05
CA VAL A 10 11.87 27.44 1.03
C VAL A 10 12.76 26.45 0.26
N GLU A 11 13.06 25.29 0.83
CA GLU A 11 13.82 24.22 0.17
C GLU A 11 12.93 23.37 -0.77
N ILE A 12 11.59 23.50 -0.70
CA ILE A 12 10.65 22.77 -1.55
C ILE A 12 10.40 23.55 -2.84
N LYS A 13 10.74 22.90 -3.97
CA LYS A 13 10.65 23.48 -5.32
C LYS A 13 9.21 23.59 -5.80
N ASP A 14 8.42 22.54 -5.60
CA ASP A 14 7.02 22.50 -6.00
C ASP A 14 6.20 23.53 -5.17
N PRO A 15 5.54 24.51 -5.82
CA PRO A 15 4.80 25.55 -5.10
C PRO A 15 3.61 25.03 -4.28
N GLN A 16 2.93 23.98 -4.75
CA GLN A 16 1.81 23.36 -4.05
C GLN A 16 2.33 22.63 -2.81
N MET A 17 3.36 21.79 -2.95
CA MET A 17 3.97 21.08 -1.81
C MET A 17 4.57 22.05 -0.80
N ARG A 18 5.21 23.13 -1.27
CA ARG A 18 5.70 24.20 -0.40
C ARG A 18 4.58 24.85 0.40
N SER A 19 3.43 25.11 -0.23
CA SER A 19 2.27 25.69 0.44
C SER A 19 1.71 24.77 1.51
N LEU A 20 1.62 23.45 1.24
CA LEU A 20 1.24 22.44 2.23
C LEU A 20 2.26 22.38 3.38
N GLN A 21 3.56 22.43 3.07
CA GLN A 21 4.63 22.42 4.06
C GLN A 21 4.52 23.61 5.01
N PHE A 22 4.24 24.81 4.48
CA PHE A 22 3.96 25.99 5.29
C PHE A 22 2.70 25.80 6.14
N LYS A 23 1.61 25.34 5.53
CA LYS A 23 0.29 25.19 6.17
C LYS A 23 0.31 24.23 7.37
N TYR A 24 1.02 23.11 7.25
CA TYR A 24 1.03 22.05 8.27
C TYR A 24 2.35 21.97 9.06
N MET A 25 3.18 23.02 9.03
CA MET A 25 4.51 23.01 9.62
C MET A 25 4.54 22.53 11.08
N ASP A 26 3.57 22.93 11.91
CA ASP A 26 3.54 22.57 13.33
C ASP A 26 3.14 21.11 13.55
N ASP A 27 2.20 20.57 12.76
CA ASP A 27 1.85 19.14 12.76
C ASP A 27 3.05 18.30 12.32
N LEU A 28 3.78 18.72 11.28
CA LEU A 28 4.98 18.03 10.81
C LEU A 28 6.08 18.01 11.88
N LYS A 29 6.27 19.10 12.62
CA LYS A 29 7.25 19.15 13.73
C LYS A 29 6.82 18.22 14.86
N ALA A 30 5.53 18.16 15.18
CA ALA A 30 5.00 17.25 16.18
C ALA A 30 5.24 15.79 15.79
N ILE A 31 4.99 15.43 14.52
CA ILE A 31 5.31 14.10 13.98
C ILE A 31 6.80 13.79 14.12
N GLY A 32 7.68 14.71 13.70
CA GLY A 32 9.13 14.49 13.82
C GLY A 32 9.62 14.34 15.26
N ALA A 33 9.06 15.11 16.19
CA ALA A 33 9.37 14.98 17.61
C ALA A 33 8.89 13.63 18.19
N GLU A 34 7.69 13.18 17.80
CA GLU A 34 7.14 11.91 18.25
C GLU A 34 7.92 10.71 17.68
N ILE A 35 8.26 10.74 16.38
CA ILE A 35 9.14 9.71 15.76
C ILE A 35 10.49 9.63 16.48
N ASN A 36 11.13 10.77 16.79
CA ASN A 36 12.40 10.78 17.51
C ASN A 36 12.31 10.23 18.95
N ASN A 37 11.11 10.21 19.54
CA ASN A 37 10.87 9.67 20.88
C ASN A 37 10.36 8.22 20.84
N THR A 38 10.10 7.67 19.65
CA THR A 38 9.72 6.26 19.47
C THR A 38 10.92 5.36 19.75
N SER A 39 10.70 4.31 20.53
CA SER A 39 11.71 3.26 20.75
C SER A 39 11.70 2.28 19.59
N PHE A 40 12.77 2.29 18.79
CA PHE A 40 13.02 1.32 17.74
C PHE A 40 13.96 0.21 18.23
N PRO A 41 13.93 -1.01 17.67
CA PRO A 41 14.80 -2.11 18.09
C PRO A 41 16.30 -1.82 17.90
N TYR A 42 16.63 -1.07 16.85
CA TYR A 42 17.96 -0.53 16.57
C TYR A 42 17.85 0.99 16.39
N PRO A 43 18.97 1.74 16.50
CA PRO A 43 18.94 3.18 16.28
C PRO A 43 18.30 3.54 14.93
N PHE A 44 17.38 4.50 14.97
CA PHE A 44 16.75 5.07 13.80
C PHE A 44 17.01 6.57 13.79
N TYR A 45 17.34 7.11 12.62
CA TYR A 45 17.54 8.53 12.43
C TYR A 45 16.77 8.99 11.21
N LEU A 46 15.93 10.01 11.38
CA LEU A 46 15.41 10.77 10.25
C LEU A 46 16.59 11.34 9.47
N SER A 47 16.56 11.21 8.14
CA SER A 47 17.67 11.62 7.27
C SER A 47 17.21 11.83 5.85
N ARG A 48 17.67 12.92 5.22
CA ARG A 48 17.48 13.12 3.77
C ARG A 48 18.38 12.23 2.93
N LYS A 49 19.53 11.87 3.47
CA LYS A 49 20.53 11.05 2.78
C LYS A 49 20.49 9.65 3.36
N LEU A 50 20.15 8.70 2.52
CA LEU A 50 20.15 7.28 2.85
C LEU A 50 21.55 6.69 2.72
N ASP A 51 21.71 5.46 3.20
CA ASP A 51 22.92 4.64 3.04
C ASP A 51 24.16 5.24 3.73
N LEU A 52 23.94 5.81 4.93
CA LEU A 52 24.99 6.37 5.76
C LEU A 52 25.40 5.40 6.86
N ASP A 53 26.71 5.27 7.10
CA ASP A 53 27.18 4.69 8.36
C ASP A 53 26.75 5.56 9.56
N GLU A 54 26.70 4.97 10.75
CA GLU A 54 26.12 5.64 11.93
C GLU A 54 26.94 6.86 12.36
N GLN A 55 28.25 6.86 12.09
CA GLN A 55 29.11 7.98 12.43
C GLN A 55 28.82 9.18 11.53
N GLN A 56 28.65 8.97 10.22
CA GLN A 56 28.23 10.01 9.28
C GLN A 56 26.84 10.54 9.64
N GLN A 57 25.91 9.65 9.96
CA GLN A 57 24.52 10.00 10.29
C GLN A 57 24.39 10.93 11.49
N LYS A 58 25.25 10.81 12.50
CA LYS A 58 25.26 11.71 13.68
C LYS A 58 25.48 13.17 13.33
N SER A 59 26.11 13.45 12.19
CA SER A 59 26.35 14.80 11.66
C SER A 59 25.49 15.16 10.46
N ALA A 60 24.68 14.21 9.97
CA ALA A 60 23.86 14.40 8.78
C ALA A 60 22.64 15.28 9.05
N ASP A 61 22.10 15.86 7.98
CA ASP A 61 20.87 16.63 8.05
C ASP A 61 19.66 15.71 8.24
N GLN A 62 19.03 15.82 9.42
CA GLN A 62 17.90 15.00 9.83
C GLN A 62 16.54 15.58 9.41
N ARG A 63 16.51 16.70 8.68
CA ARG A 63 15.27 17.30 8.16
C ARG A 63 14.70 16.49 6.99
N SER A 64 13.98 15.41 7.26
CA SER A 64 13.53 14.47 6.22
C SER A 64 12.02 14.43 5.99
N ILE A 65 11.23 15.06 6.86
CA ILE A 65 9.77 15.08 6.75
C ILE A 65 9.33 16.22 5.82
N ARG A 66 8.57 15.89 4.77
CA ARG A 66 8.05 16.87 3.80
C ARG A 66 6.78 16.40 3.08
N PHE A 67 6.04 17.32 2.48
CA PHE A 67 5.12 16.96 1.40
C PHE A 67 5.87 16.78 0.09
N ASP A 68 5.46 15.78 -0.68
CA ASP A 68 6.01 15.45 -1.98
C ASP A 68 4.92 14.84 -2.89
N GLN A 69 5.28 14.54 -4.13
CA GLN A 69 4.44 13.81 -5.07
C GLN A 69 4.98 12.39 -5.28
N PHE A 70 4.10 11.40 -5.24
CA PHE A 70 4.42 10.02 -5.60
C PHE A 70 3.31 9.45 -6.48
N ASN A 71 3.64 9.04 -7.71
CA ASN A 71 2.66 8.52 -8.69
C ASN A 71 1.43 9.42 -8.87
N GLY A 72 1.64 10.74 -8.89
CA GLY A 72 0.56 11.72 -9.01
C GLY A 72 -0.26 11.95 -7.73
N HIS A 73 0.10 11.29 -6.63
CA HIS A 73 -0.50 11.49 -5.33
C HIS A 73 0.30 12.45 -4.47
N THR A 74 -0.39 13.40 -3.83
CA THR A 74 0.21 14.23 -2.78
C THR A 74 0.41 13.39 -1.52
N VAL A 75 1.66 13.24 -1.09
CA VAL A 75 2.03 12.38 0.03
C VAL A 75 2.80 13.12 1.11
N LEU A 76 2.64 12.65 2.35
CA LEU A 76 3.63 12.92 3.39
C LEU A 76 4.81 11.96 3.21
N ALA A 77 5.96 12.51 2.81
CA ALA A 77 7.21 11.78 2.62
C ALA A 77 8.08 11.83 3.89
N ILE A 78 8.55 10.67 4.35
CA ILE A 78 9.42 10.51 5.52
C ILE A 78 10.55 9.56 5.15
N THR A 79 11.80 10.00 5.32
CA THR A 79 12.98 9.17 5.01
C THR A 79 13.91 9.04 6.21
N GLY A 80 14.60 7.91 6.34
CA GLY A 80 15.54 7.70 7.44
C GLY A 80 16.42 6.46 7.32
N ASN A 81 17.45 6.40 8.16
CA ASN A 81 18.38 5.27 8.26
C ASN A 81 18.10 4.48 9.55
N TYR A 82 17.92 3.17 9.40
CA TYR A 82 17.68 2.21 10.46
C TYR A 82 18.88 1.26 10.58
N TYR A 83 19.57 1.29 11.71
CA TYR A 83 20.84 0.58 11.91
C TYR A 83 20.67 -0.89 12.29
N ALA A 84 19.68 -1.56 11.67
CA ALA A 84 19.64 -3.02 11.62
C ALA A 84 20.57 -3.51 10.53
N ALA A 85 21.26 -4.63 10.81
CA ALA A 85 22.11 -5.31 9.84
C ALA A 85 21.67 -6.78 9.74
N TYR A 86 20.88 -7.11 8.72
CA TYR A 86 20.31 -8.45 8.55
C TYR A 86 21.28 -9.40 7.84
N SER A 87 21.36 -10.65 8.27
CA SER A 87 22.13 -11.67 7.55
C SER A 87 21.39 -12.11 6.28
N ALA A 88 21.96 -11.79 5.11
CA ALA A 88 21.40 -12.21 3.81
C ALA A 88 21.48 -13.73 3.59
N ASP A 89 22.35 -14.43 4.33
CA ASP A 89 22.48 -15.90 4.30
C ASP A 89 21.36 -16.59 5.10
N GLN A 90 20.74 -15.89 6.07
CA GLN A 90 19.74 -16.47 6.99
C GLN A 90 18.33 -15.90 6.80
N ILE A 91 18.23 -14.66 6.36
CA ILE A 91 16.98 -13.92 6.25
C ILE A 91 16.81 -13.49 4.79
N ASN A 92 15.78 -14.00 4.12
CA ASN A 92 15.51 -13.66 2.73
C ASN A 92 15.00 -12.21 2.56
N LYS A 93 14.94 -11.73 1.31
CA LYS A 93 14.56 -10.34 0.98
C LYS A 93 13.18 -9.97 1.54
N ASP A 94 12.19 -10.84 1.39
CA ASP A 94 10.81 -10.56 1.78
C ASP A 94 10.65 -10.51 3.30
N GLN A 95 11.36 -11.39 4.01
CA GLN A 95 11.42 -11.37 5.47
C GLN A 95 12.10 -10.10 5.98
N ARG A 96 13.22 -9.67 5.40
CA ARG A 96 13.87 -8.40 5.79
C ARG A 96 12.98 -7.20 5.56
N ALA A 97 12.28 -7.17 4.42
CA ALA A 97 11.32 -6.12 4.10
C ALA A 97 10.18 -6.08 5.13
N ARG A 98 9.63 -7.25 5.48
CA ARG A 98 8.62 -7.36 6.54
C ARG A 98 9.14 -6.89 7.90
N ASP A 99 10.32 -7.35 8.30
CA ASP A 99 10.89 -7.02 9.60
C ASP A 99 11.15 -5.51 9.71
N THR A 100 11.63 -4.89 8.64
CA THR A 100 11.84 -3.44 8.57
C THR A 100 10.51 -2.68 8.58
N PHE A 101 9.50 -3.19 7.87
CA PHE A 101 8.15 -2.62 7.88
C PHE A 101 7.56 -2.59 9.30
N VAL A 102 7.54 -3.74 9.98
CA VAL A 102 6.97 -3.87 11.34
C VAL A 102 7.78 -3.06 12.35
N ALA A 103 9.11 -3.09 12.25
CA ALA A 103 9.98 -2.43 13.22
C ALA A 103 10.00 -0.90 13.09
N VAL A 104 9.82 -0.36 11.88
CA VAL A 104 10.06 1.07 11.61
C VAL A 104 8.90 1.75 10.90
N VAL A 105 8.48 1.23 9.74
CA VAL A 105 7.47 1.89 8.90
C VAL A 105 6.12 1.95 9.61
N GLU A 106 5.66 0.86 10.20
CA GLU A 106 4.38 0.82 10.91
C GLU A 106 4.34 1.77 12.11
N PRO A 107 5.35 1.81 13.02
CA PRO A 107 5.44 2.84 14.06
C PRO A 107 5.40 4.28 13.53
N ILE A 108 6.09 4.57 12.42
CA ILE A 108 6.05 5.90 11.79
C ILE A 108 4.62 6.22 11.30
N LEU A 109 3.93 5.27 10.67
CA LEU A 109 2.55 5.45 10.22
C LEU A 109 1.60 5.66 11.41
N LYS A 110 1.78 4.94 12.52
CA LYS A 110 1.00 5.14 13.76
C LYS A 110 1.08 6.56 14.29
N THR A 111 2.22 7.23 14.14
CA THR A 111 2.39 8.64 14.52
C THR A 111 1.82 9.60 13.48
N ALA A 112 2.08 9.37 12.19
CA ALA A 112 1.76 10.33 11.14
C ALA A 112 0.27 10.34 10.73
N VAL A 113 -0.33 9.15 10.58
CA VAL A 113 -1.67 9.00 10.02
C VAL A 113 -2.76 9.69 10.85
N PRO A 114 -2.80 9.59 12.19
CA PRO A 114 -3.84 10.24 12.98
C PRO A 114 -3.87 11.76 12.86
N LYS A 115 -2.74 12.41 12.53
CA LYS A 115 -2.66 13.86 12.34
C LYS A 115 -3.39 14.33 11.07
N PHE A 116 -3.50 13.45 10.08
CA PHE A 116 -3.94 13.79 8.73
C PHE A 116 -5.07 12.90 8.21
N GLN A 117 -5.69 12.09 9.07
CA GLN A 117 -6.71 11.10 8.71
C GLN A 117 -7.95 11.66 8.00
N THR A 118 -8.31 12.92 8.24
CA THR A 118 -9.45 13.59 7.59
C THR A 118 -9.02 14.69 6.62
N ASN A 119 -7.72 14.80 6.33
CA ASN A 119 -7.18 15.87 5.53
C ASN A 119 -7.30 15.53 4.03
N PRO A 120 -8.09 16.28 3.24
CA PRO A 120 -8.25 16.01 1.81
C PRO A 120 -7.02 16.40 0.98
N ASP A 121 -6.12 17.23 1.53
CA ASP A 121 -4.90 17.65 0.84
C ASP A 121 -3.84 16.54 0.78
N ILE A 122 -4.01 15.45 1.53
CA ILE A 122 -3.04 14.37 1.69
C ILE A 122 -3.66 13.08 1.20
N GLN A 123 -3.13 12.56 0.10
CA GLN A 123 -3.67 11.39 -0.59
C GLN A 123 -2.96 10.10 -0.19
N GLY A 124 -1.79 10.20 0.47
CA GLY A 124 -1.08 9.05 0.99
C GLY A 124 0.15 9.39 1.83
N TYR A 125 0.91 8.35 2.15
CA TYR A 125 2.13 8.38 2.95
C TYR A 125 3.21 7.61 2.21
N ALA A 126 4.39 8.21 2.07
CA ALA A 126 5.56 7.58 1.47
C ALA A 126 6.67 7.52 2.52
N VAL A 127 7.07 6.32 2.93
CA VAL A 127 8.10 6.10 3.93
C VAL A 127 9.24 5.32 3.29
N GLU A 128 10.45 5.85 3.32
CA GLU A 128 11.63 5.19 2.77
C GLU A 128 12.71 5.02 3.84
N ILE A 129 13.09 3.77 4.09
CA ILE A 129 14.01 3.39 5.15
C ILE A 129 15.19 2.63 4.55
N SER A 130 16.40 3.10 4.82
CA SER A 130 17.62 2.34 4.55
C SER A 130 17.98 1.49 5.76
N HIS A 131 18.32 0.22 5.52
CA HIS A 131 18.95 -0.66 6.49
C HIS A 131 20.13 -1.38 5.84
N HIS A 132 20.91 -2.11 6.63
CA HIS A 132 22.05 -2.86 6.10
C HIS A 132 21.77 -4.34 6.02
N ILE A 133 22.47 -5.00 5.10
CA ILE A 133 22.52 -6.45 5.02
C ILE A 133 23.97 -6.92 4.99
N LEU A 134 24.26 -8.00 5.71
CA LEU A 134 25.53 -8.71 5.66
C LEU A 134 25.37 -9.91 4.73
N GLY A 135 26.13 -9.95 3.65
CA GLY A 135 26.17 -11.07 2.73
C GLY A 135 27.61 -11.41 2.33
N LYS A 136 27.76 -12.36 1.42
CA LYS A 136 29.07 -12.71 0.85
C LYS A 136 29.09 -12.43 -0.65
N VAL A 137 30.14 -11.76 -1.11
CA VAL A 137 30.43 -11.58 -2.54
C VAL A 137 31.79 -12.22 -2.79
N MET A 138 31.86 -13.20 -3.69
CA MET A 138 33.08 -13.98 -3.97
C MET A 138 33.74 -14.55 -2.69
N GLY A 139 32.92 -14.97 -1.72
CA GLY A 139 33.39 -15.54 -0.45
C GLY A 139 33.85 -14.52 0.60
N VAL A 140 33.87 -13.22 0.28
CA VAL A 140 34.20 -12.14 1.21
C VAL A 140 32.92 -11.58 1.82
N SER A 141 32.85 -11.54 3.16
CA SER A 141 31.74 -10.88 3.86
C SER A 141 31.73 -9.39 3.56
N MET A 142 30.60 -8.89 3.10
CA MET A 142 30.38 -7.48 2.79
C MET A 142 29.06 -7.01 3.40
N GLU A 143 29.08 -5.81 3.94
CA GLU A 143 27.91 -5.07 4.36
C GLU A 143 27.49 -4.12 3.23
N ARG A 144 26.19 -4.06 2.93
CA ARG A 144 25.64 -3.16 1.91
C ARG A 144 24.28 -2.61 2.34
N PRO A 145 23.92 -1.41 1.89
CA PRO A 145 22.58 -0.87 2.12
C PRO A 145 21.52 -1.63 1.31
N GLU A 146 20.31 -1.61 1.86
CA GLU A 146 19.07 -2.06 1.25
C GLU A 146 17.95 -1.11 1.68
N ASN A 147 17.24 -0.54 0.72
CA ASN A 147 16.24 0.50 0.93
C ASN A 147 14.84 -0.08 0.78
N LEU A 148 14.03 -0.03 1.84
CA LEU A 148 12.59 -0.32 1.79
C LEU A 148 11.82 0.98 1.61
N MET A 149 11.09 1.10 0.50
CA MET A 149 10.11 2.15 0.25
C MET A 149 8.70 1.58 0.40
N ALA A 150 7.86 2.26 1.16
CA ALA A 150 6.46 1.92 1.36
C ALA A 150 5.59 3.12 1.01
N PHE A 151 4.67 2.93 0.06
CA PHE A 151 3.62 3.87 -0.26
C PHE A 151 2.27 3.34 0.17
N PHE A 152 1.56 4.14 0.97
CA PHE A 152 0.21 3.86 1.41
C PHE A 152 -0.75 4.95 0.93
N PRO A 153 -1.76 4.60 0.12
CA PRO A 153 -2.93 5.47 -0.04
C PRO A 153 -3.55 5.78 1.33
N GLN A 154 -4.10 6.98 1.52
CA GLN A 154 -4.64 7.43 2.82
C GLN A 154 -5.64 6.42 3.41
N ASN A 155 -6.56 5.91 2.58
CA ASN A 155 -7.54 4.90 3.00
C ASN A 155 -6.90 3.57 3.42
N ALA A 156 -5.81 3.14 2.76
CA ALA A 156 -5.09 1.94 3.14
C ALA A 156 -4.38 2.11 4.47
N ALA A 157 -3.73 3.26 4.69
CA ALA A 157 -3.09 3.59 5.96
C ALA A 157 -4.11 3.62 7.12
N LEU A 158 -5.29 4.19 6.89
CA LEU A 158 -6.37 4.20 7.89
C LEU A 158 -6.89 2.80 8.19
N LYS A 159 -7.09 1.97 7.16
CA LYS A 159 -7.48 0.56 7.34
C LYS A 159 -6.43 -0.22 8.13
N LEU A 160 -5.14 -0.02 7.83
CA LEU A 160 -4.04 -0.68 8.55
C LEU A 160 -4.10 -0.38 10.06
N LEU A 161 -4.31 0.88 10.43
CA LEU A 161 -4.31 1.30 11.84
C LEU A 161 -5.62 1.02 12.58
N SER A 162 -6.73 0.87 11.86
CA SER A 162 -8.05 0.58 12.44
C SER A 162 -8.40 -0.91 12.46
N ALA A 163 -7.59 -1.74 11.79
CA ALA A 163 -7.75 -3.19 11.78
C ALA A 163 -7.65 -3.77 13.20
N LYS A 164 -8.55 -4.72 13.51
CA LYS A 164 -8.65 -5.37 14.82
C LYS A 164 -7.95 -6.73 14.87
N ASP A 165 -7.57 -7.24 13.71
CA ASP A 165 -6.99 -8.56 13.49
C ASP A 165 -5.95 -8.52 12.35
N GLY A 166 -5.16 -9.59 12.26
CA GLY A 166 -4.11 -9.73 11.25
C GLY A 166 -4.65 -9.72 9.81
N ASP A 167 -5.84 -10.29 9.59
CA ASP A 167 -6.49 -10.30 8.26
C ASP A 167 -6.82 -8.89 7.77
N GLY A 168 -7.38 -8.05 8.64
CA GLY A 168 -7.65 -6.64 8.33
C GLY A 168 -6.38 -5.85 8.04
N GLN A 169 -5.30 -6.11 8.79
CA GLN A 169 -4.00 -5.51 8.54
C GLN A 169 -3.43 -5.96 7.19
N GLN A 170 -3.46 -7.27 6.91
CA GLN A 170 -2.98 -7.82 5.64
C GLN A 170 -3.76 -7.26 4.45
N ALA A 171 -5.08 -7.13 4.55
CA ALA A 171 -5.91 -6.52 3.50
C ALA A 171 -5.56 -5.05 3.23
N ALA A 172 -5.09 -4.31 4.25
CA ALA A 172 -4.58 -2.96 4.08
C ALA A 172 -3.22 -2.93 3.37
N LEU A 173 -2.31 -3.87 3.70
CA LEU A 173 -1.01 -4.00 3.03
C LEU A 173 -1.14 -4.35 1.55
N LEU A 174 -2.16 -5.14 1.17
CA LEU A 174 -2.43 -5.44 -0.25
C LEU A 174 -2.87 -4.22 -1.07
N GLN A 175 -3.29 -3.13 -0.42
CA GLN A 175 -3.60 -1.85 -1.08
C GLN A 175 -2.42 -0.87 -1.08
N ALA A 176 -1.32 -1.23 -0.43
CA ALA A 176 -0.09 -0.46 -0.41
C ALA A 176 0.88 -0.96 -1.50
N GLN A 177 1.90 -0.16 -1.78
CA GLN A 177 2.98 -0.51 -2.69
C GLN A 177 4.28 -0.53 -1.91
N PHE A 178 5.08 -1.58 -2.09
CA PHE A 178 6.39 -1.72 -1.44
C PHE A 178 7.46 -2.00 -2.47
N PHE A 179 8.63 -1.43 -2.23
CA PHE A 179 9.80 -1.61 -3.07
C PHE A 179 11.03 -1.83 -2.19
N VAL A 180 11.86 -2.78 -2.57
CA VAL A 180 13.20 -2.96 -2.00
C VAL A 180 14.20 -2.64 -3.09
N ASN A 181 15.01 -1.60 -2.90
CA ASN A 181 15.93 -1.07 -3.91
C ASN A 181 15.22 -0.81 -5.27
N ALA A 182 14.05 -0.16 -5.21
CA ALA A 182 13.17 0.09 -6.35
C ALA A 182 12.55 -1.16 -7.03
N GLU A 183 12.81 -2.37 -6.52
CA GLU A 183 12.16 -3.59 -7.00
C GLU A 183 10.91 -3.88 -6.18
N PRO A 184 9.74 -4.14 -6.81
CA PRO A 184 8.49 -4.41 -6.11
C PRO A 184 8.59 -5.63 -5.19
N VAL A 185 7.89 -5.55 -4.06
CA VAL A 185 7.74 -6.65 -3.11
C VAL A 185 6.33 -6.63 -2.50
N ALA A 186 5.84 -7.77 -2.04
CA ALA A 186 4.65 -7.83 -1.18
C ALA A 186 5.08 -8.11 0.26
N ILE A 187 4.44 -7.41 1.19
CA ILE A 187 4.61 -7.67 2.62
C ILE A 187 3.47 -8.56 3.11
N TRP A 188 3.84 -9.70 3.67
CA TRP A 188 2.92 -10.65 4.30
C TRP A 188 3.21 -10.73 5.79
N LEU A 189 2.32 -10.25 6.65
CA LEU A 189 2.57 -10.19 8.11
C LEU A 189 2.79 -11.58 8.71
N GLU A 190 2.15 -12.60 8.13
CA GLU A 190 2.26 -13.99 8.55
C GLU A 190 2.63 -14.88 7.35
N GLY A 191 3.58 -15.82 7.57
CA GLY A 191 4.04 -16.74 6.52
C GLY A 191 4.86 -16.06 5.41
N GLU A 192 5.02 -16.73 4.27
CA GLU A 192 5.85 -16.28 3.14
C GLU A 192 5.05 -15.72 1.94
N GLY A 193 3.71 -15.61 2.07
CA GLY A 193 2.84 -15.15 0.97
C GLY A 193 2.79 -16.07 -0.27
N PRO A 194 2.00 -15.72 -1.30
CA PRO A 194 2.01 -16.40 -2.59
C PRO A 194 3.30 -16.06 -3.35
N GLN A 195 4.02 -17.08 -3.82
CA GLN A 195 5.33 -16.96 -4.47
C GLN A 195 5.27 -16.47 -5.94
N ALA A 196 4.22 -15.74 -6.33
CA ALA A 196 4.03 -15.29 -7.71
C ALA A 196 4.77 -13.96 -7.96
N GLY A 197 5.59 -13.93 -9.02
CA GLY A 197 6.45 -12.79 -9.36
C GLY A 197 5.67 -11.49 -9.56
N LEU A 198 5.79 -10.58 -8.60
CA LEU A 198 5.20 -9.24 -8.63
C LEU A 198 6.03 -8.36 -9.59
N LYS A 199 5.50 -8.09 -10.79
CA LYS A 199 6.02 -7.03 -11.67
C LYS A 199 5.28 -5.73 -11.36
N ALA A 200 6.03 -4.63 -11.20
CA ALA A 200 5.45 -3.30 -11.01
C ALA A 200 4.76 -2.81 -12.29
N PRO A 201 3.72 -1.97 -12.17
CA PRO A 201 3.34 -1.04 -13.22
C PRO A 201 4.38 0.09 -13.27
N VAL A 202 5.03 0.29 -14.42
CA VAL A 202 5.84 1.49 -14.69
C VAL A 202 4.91 2.58 -15.23
N PRO A 203 4.90 3.80 -14.69
CA PRO A 203 4.20 4.92 -15.31
C PRO A 203 4.97 5.39 -16.54
N GLU A 204 4.36 5.29 -17.71
CA GLU A 204 4.89 5.85 -18.95
C GLU A 204 4.74 7.40 -18.91
N ALA A 205 5.85 8.11 -19.08
CA ALA A 205 5.86 9.57 -19.14
C ALA A 205 5.29 10.06 -20.48
N PRO A 206 4.47 11.13 -20.54
CA PRO A 206 3.91 11.61 -21.78
C PRO A 206 4.95 12.40 -22.58
N ALA A 207 5.24 11.96 -23.80
CA ALA A 207 5.91 12.77 -24.81
C ALA A 207 4.93 13.82 -25.37
N ALA A 208 5.42 15.04 -25.51
CA ALA A 208 4.68 16.21 -25.98
C ALA A 208 4.63 16.32 -27.51
N ALA A 209 3.66 17.14 -27.96
CA ALA A 209 3.43 17.72 -29.29
C ALA A 209 2.66 16.81 -30.28
N GLU A 210 1.62 17.24 -31.02
CA GLU A 210 1.31 18.58 -31.51
C GLU A 210 -0.15 18.66 -32.06
N SER A 211 -0.65 19.88 -32.18
CA SER A 211 -2.03 20.36 -32.34
C SER A 211 -2.74 20.14 -33.69
N ALA A 212 -4.08 20.11 -33.68
CA ALA A 212 -5.01 20.76 -34.65
C ALA A 212 -6.47 20.60 -34.16
N ASN A 213 -7.06 21.55 -33.43
CA ASN A 213 -7.78 22.76 -33.85
C ASN A 213 -9.13 22.52 -34.59
N GLN A 214 -10.25 22.88 -33.92
CA GLN A 214 -11.49 23.56 -34.39
C GLN A 214 -12.75 23.05 -33.65
N VAL A 215 -13.33 23.80 -32.71
CA VAL A 215 -14.28 24.95 -32.84
C VAL A 215 -15.74 24.51 -32.99
N GLY A 216 -16.60 24.94 -32.06
CA GLY A 216 -18.06 24.99 -32.25
C GLY A 216 -18.91 24.98 -30.96
N ALA A 217 -19.19 26.17 -30.41
CA ALA A 217 -20.31 26.43 -29.48
C ALA A 217 -21.68 26.10 -30.14
N ASN A 218 -22.84 25.92 -29.50
CA ASN A 218 -23.53 26.76 -28.51
C ASN A 218 -24.91 26.10 -28.14
N ILE A 219 -25.31 26.14 -26.86
CA ILE A 219 -26.62 26.49 -26.21
C ILE A 219 -27.95 26.19 -26.99
N ILE A 220 -29.03 25.59 -26.46
CA ILE A 220 -30.08 26.17 -25.56
C ILE A 220 -31.04 25.08 -25.03
N ALA A 221 -31.60 25.37 -23.83
CA ALA A 221 -32.55 24.69 -22.96
C ALA A 221 -33.97 24.41 -23.51
N GLY A 222 -34.73 23.57 -22.79
CA GLY A 222 -36.21 23.66 -22.76
C GLY A 222 -37.01 22.39 -22.39
N THR A 223 -37.29 22.24 -21.09
CA THR A 223 -38.60 21.92 -20.48
C THR A 223 -39.36 20.60 -20.70
N ASP A 224 -39.63 19.96 -19.55
CA ASP A 224 -40.88 19.38 -19.04
C ASP A 224 -41.60 18.20 -19.73
N GLY A 225 -41.75 17.11 -18.97
CA GLY A 225 -43.08 16.57 -18.69
C GLY A 225 -43.42 15.14 -19.14
N HIS A 226 -43.21 14.19 -18.22
CA HIS A 226 -44.03 12.99 -17.91
C HIS A 226 -44.38 11.95 -18.99
N GLY A 227 -43.94 10.71 -18.76
CA GLY A 227 -44.51 9.51 -19.40
C GLY A 227 -43.82 8.22 -18.92
N SER A 228 -44.47 7.55 -17.97
CA SER A 228 -44.04 6.36 -17.21
C SER A 228 -43.74 5.10 -18.07
N ALA A 229 -42.68 4.37 -17.73
CA ALA A 229 -42.63 2.90 -17.85
C ALA A 229 -41.60 2.32 -16.87
N ALA A 230 -42.09 1.49 -15.96
CA ALA A 230 -41.37 0.85 -14.88
C ALA A 230 -40.30 -0.12 -15.39
N ASN A 231 -39.12 -0.12 -14.74
CA ASN A 231 -38.28 -1.31 -14.67
C ASN A 231 -37.70 -1.48 -13.27
N SER A 232 -37.94 -2.66 -12.75
CA SER A 232 -37.79 -3.12 -11.38
C SER A 232 -36.31 -3.28 -11.01
N VAL A 233 -35.90 -2.68 -9.90
CA VAL A 233 -34.61 -2.94 -9.26
C VAL A 233 -34.81 -4.08 -8.26
N PRO A 234 -33.98 -5.14 -8.23
CA PRO A 234 -34.10 -6.17 -7.21
C PRO A 234 -33.70 -5.61 -5.84
N SER A 235 -34.65 -5.63 -4.88
CA SER A 235 -34.40 -5.36 -3.47
C SER A 235 -33.56 -6.46 -2.84
N PHE A 236 -32.45 -6.10 -2.19
CA PHE A 236 -31.74 -6.99 -1.29
C PHE A 236 -32.54 -7.18 0.02
N PRO A 237 -32.72 -8.42 0.52
CA PRO A 237 -33.46 -8.66 1.74
C PRO A 237 -32.72 -8.11 2.97
N LYS A 238 -33.49 -7.44 3.83
CA LYS A 238 -33.06 -6.89 5.13
C LYS A 238 -32.75 -8.04 6.11
N PRO A 239 -31.63 -8.02 6.86
CA PRO A 239 -31.37 -9.05 7.86
C PRO A 239 -32.33 -8.91 9.06
N THR A 240 -33.05 -9.98 9.35
CA THR A 240 -33.76 -10.22 10.61
C THR A 240 -32.74 -10.53 11.71
N LYS A 241 -32.88 -9.90 12.89
CA LYS A 241 -32.29 -10.43 14.14
C LYS A 241 -33.05 -11.70 14.54
N PRO A 242 -32.38 -12.73 15.10
CA PRO A 242 -32.38 -12.84 16.56
C PRO A 242 -31.15 -13.50 17.21
N ALA A 243 -31.07 -13.25 18.53
CA ALA A 243 -30.54 -14.09 19.61
C ALA A 243 -29.03 -14.37 19.76
N ASN A 244 -28.58 -14.13 21.00
CA ASN A 244 -27.31 -14.54 21.57
C ASN A 244 -27.12 -16.05 21.48
N ASP A 245 -26.07 -16.47 20.79
CA ASP A 245 -25.08 -17.43 21.25
C ASP A 245 -23.91 -17.31 20.26
N VAL A 246 -22.69 -17.11 20.75
CA VAL A 246 -21.49 -17.11 19.90
C VAL A 246 -20.82 -18.47 20.09
N PRO A 247 -20.95 -19.41 19.15
CA PRO A 247 -20.05 -20.55 19.08
C PRO A 247 -18.65 -20.03 18.75
N HIS A 248 -17.63 -20.56 19.44
CA HIS A 248 -16.23 -20.41 19.01
C HIS A 248 -16.10 -20.74 17.52
N PRO A 249 -15.34 -19.97 16.72
CA PRO A 249 -15.16 -20.29 15.30
C PRO A 249 -14.46 -21.64 15.20
N GLN A 250 -15.21 -22.66 14.80
CA GLN A 250 -14.62 -23.93 14.40
C GLN A 250 -13.80 -23.69 13.13
N PRO A 251 -12.65 -24.37 12.97
CA PRO A 251 -11.89 -24.33 11.72
C PRO A 251 -12.83 -24.62 10.55
N ARG A 252 -12.76 -23.79 9.49
CA ARG A 252 -13.57 -24.03 8.29
C ARG A 252 -13.17 -25.37 7.70
N ASP A 253 -14.17 -26.19 7.37
CA ASP A 253 -13.94 -27.45 6.69
C ASP A 253 -13.39 -27.18 5.28
N THR A 254 -12.10 -27.48 5.08
CA THR A 254 -11.40 -27.29 3.80
C THR A 254 -11.25 -28.60 3.02
N SER A 255 -12.11 -29.59 3.30
CA SER A 255 -12.09 -30.87 2.60
C SER A 255 -12.39 -30.71 1.09
N PRO A 256 -11.82 -31.57 0.22
CA PRO A 256 -12.11 -31.57 -1.22
C PRO A 256 -13.61 -31.65 -1.55
N GLU A 257 -14.39 -32.36 -0.74
CA GLU A 257 -15.84 -32.52 -0.90
C GLU A 257 -16.58 -31.19 -0.70
N VAL A 258 -16.16 -30.38 0.29
CA VAL A 258 -16.70 -29.04 0.52
C VAL A 258 -16.29 -28.10 -0.61
N LEU A 259 -15.04 -28.14 -1.07
CA LEU A 259 -14.59 -27.34 -2.21
C LEU A 259 -15.38 -27.66 -3.49
N ALA A 260 -15.58 -28.95 -3.79
CA ALA A 260 -16.38 -29.38 -4.94
C ALA A 260 -17.85 -28.96 -4.82
N SER A 261 -18.42 -29.05 -3.61
CA SER A 261 -19.79 -28.60 -3.34
C SER A 261 -19.93 -27.08 -3.50
N LEU A 262 -18.93 -26.32 -3.04
CA LEU A 262 -18.90 -24.87 -3.16
C LEU A 262 -18.71 -24.42 -4.62
N GLN A 263 -17.88 -25.14 -5.37
CA GLN A 263 -17.73 -24.97 -6.82
C GLN A 263 -19.07 -25.19 -7.54
N ALA A 264 -19.77 -26.27 -7.22
CA ALA A 264 -21.06 -26.59 -7.82
C ALA A 264 -22.15 -25.57 -7.46
N ALA A 265 -22.21 -25.16 -6.18
CA ALA A 265 -23.20 -24.20 -5.69
C ALA A 265 -23.04 -22.81 -6.31
N ASN A 266 -21.81 -22.41 -6.63
CA ASN A 266 -21.50 -21.08 -7.17
C ASN A 266 -21.31 -21.07 -8.69
N LYS A 267 -21.51 -22.19 -9.39
CA LYS A 267 -21.24 -22.31 -10.83
C LYS A 267 -21.87 -21.19 -11.65
N GLN A 268 -23.16 -20.92 -11.46
CA GLN A 268 -23.88 -19.90 -12.24
C GLN A 268 -23.39 -18.48 -11.92
N MET A 269 -23.06 -18.21 -10.65
CA MET A 269 -22.48 -16.93 -10.24
C MET A 269 -21.09 -16.73 -10.88
N LEU A 270 -20.25 -17.77 -10.88
CA LEU A 270 -18.93 -17.73 -11.50
C LEU A 270 -19.02 -17.52 -13.02
N GLU A 271 -19.97 -18.19 -13.69
CA GLU A 271 -20.22 -18.00 -15.12
C GLU A 271 -20.68 -16.56 -15.44
N THR A 272 -21.58 -15.98 -14.63
CA THR A 272 -22.01 -14.59 -14.79
C THR A 272 -20.85 -13.62 -14.53
N MET A 273 -20.11 -13.81 -13.45
CA MET A 273 -18.94 -12.99 -13.11
C MET A 273 -17.89 -13.02 -14.21
N LEU A 274 -17.57 -14.22 -14.74
CA LEU A 274 -16.67 -14.37 -15.86
C LEU A 274 -17.19 -13.56 -17.05
N LYS A 275 -18.45 -13.74 -17.44
CA LYS A 275 -19.04 -13.04 -18.59
C LYS A 275 -19.05 -11.51 -18.44
N GLU A 276 -19.35 -11.01 -17.26
CA GLU A 276 -19.45 -9.57 -17.00
C GLU A 276 -18.09 -8.89 -16.89
N LEU A 277 -17.11 -9.59 -16.30
CA LEU A 277 -15.80 -9.03 -16.03
C LEU A 277 -14.77 -9.36 -17.12
N ASP A 278 -15.02 -10.33 -18.01
CA ASP A 278 -14.09 -10.71 -19.08
C ASP A 278 -13.61 -9.54 -19.95
N PRO A 279 -14.46 -8.56 -20.34
CA PRO A 279 -14.01 -7.41 -21.11
C PRO A 279 -13.00 -6.51 -20.40
N GLN A 280 -12.94 -6.54 -19.06
CA GLN A 280 -12.09 -5.69 -18.23
C GLN A 280 -10.91 -6.45 -17.60
N ALA A 281 -11.15 -7.70 -17.21
CA ALA A 281 -10.23 -8.52 -16.44
C ALA A 281 -9.43 -9.49 -17.31
N HIS A 282 -9.88 -9.74 -18.55
CA HIS A 282 -9.24 -10.61 -19.54
C HIS A 282 -8.89 -11.98 -18.97
N PHE A 283 -9.89 -12.80 -18.62
CA PHE A 283 -9.61 -14.09 -17.97
C PHE A 283 -8.85 -15.06 -18.90
N VAL A 284 -8.08 -15.95 -18.30
CA VAL A 284 -7.37 -17.01 -19.04
C VAL A 284 -8.35 -18.12 -19.41
N SER A 285 -8.52 -18.39 -20.70
CA SER A 285 -9.50 -19.36 -21.19
C SER A 285 -9.18 -20.83 -20.88
N TYR A 286 -7.91 -21.16 -20.62
CA TYR A 286 -7.49 -22.54 -20.32
C TYR A 286 -7.52 -22.90 -18.82
N ALA A 287 -7.80 -21.93 -17.94
CA ALA A 287 -7.81 -22.14 -16.49
C ALA A 287 -9.12 -21.60 -15.88
N ALA A 288 -10.06 -22.51 -15.61
CA ALA A 288 -11.34 -22.15 -15.03
C ALA A 288 -11.19 -21.70 -13.56
N PRO A 289 -11.99 -20.72 -13.08
CA PRO A 289 -12.03 -20.36 -11.67
C PRO A 289 -12.28 -21.56 -10.78
N SER A 290 -11.54 -21.67 -9.67
CA SER A 290 -11.68 -22.78 -8.75
C SER A 290 -11.58 -22.36 -7.29
N PHE A 291 -12.32 -23.03 -6.41
CA PHE A 291 -12.13 -22.86 -4.98
C PHE A 291 -11.00 -23.76 -4.48
N ILE A 292 -10.02 -23.16 -3.81
CA ILE A 292 -8.85 -23.83 -3.27
C ILE A 292 -8.81 -23.74 -1.75
N ALA A 293 -8.32 -24.79 -1.11
CA ALA A 293 -7.95 -24.76 0.29
C ALA A 293 -6.53 -24.21 0.44
N PHE A 294 -6.36 -23.17 1.23
CA PHE A 294 -5.04 -22.65 1.61
C PHE A 294 -5.06 -22.23 3.08
N ARG A 295 -4.12 -22.74 3.88
CA ARG A 295 -3.97 -22.43 5.31
C ARG A 295 -5.30 -22.48 6.10
N GLN A 296 -6.03 -23.60 5.98
CA GLN A 296 -7.32 -23.83 6.66
C GLN A 296 -8.44 -22.83 6.29
N ASN A 297 -8.29 -22.14 5.17
CA ASN A 297 -9.29 -21.26 4.58
C ASN A 297 -9.59 -21.65 3.12
N ILE A 298 -10.75 -21.21 2.63
CA ILE A 298 -11.21 -21.43 1.24
C ILE A 298 -11.07 -20.12 0.48
N PHE A 299 -10.39 -20.13 -0.66
CA PHE A 299 -10.18 -18.99 -1.54
C PHE A 299 -10.73 -19.28 -2.94
N LEU A 300 -11.16 -18.23 -3.66
CA LEU A 300 -11.47 -18.31 -5.08
C LEU A 300 -10.22 -17.92 -5.88
N GLU A 301 -9.69 -18.86 -6.63
CA GLU A 301 -8.57 -18.66 -7.54
C GLU A 301 -9.07 -18.21 -8.92
N LEU A 302 -8.48 -17.14 -9.46
CA LEU A 302 -8.80 -16.57 -10.77
C LEU A 302 -7.52 -16.41 -11.59
N SER A 303 -7.54 -16.86 -12.84
CA SER A 303 -6.43 -16.72 -13.79
C SER A 303 -6.74 -15.62 -14.81
N LEU A 304 -5.84 -14.64 -14.96
CA LEU A 304 -6.05 -13.45 -15.79
C LEU A 304 -4.86 -13.26 -16.76
N ASN A 305 -5.16 -12.82 -17.98
CA ASN A 305 -4.19 -12.41 -19.00
C ASN A 305 -3.97 -10.90 -18.87
N THR A 306 -2.75 -10.48 -18.57
CA THR A 306 -2.40 -9.06 -18.59
C THR A 306 -1.72 -8.77 -19.92
N THR A 307 -2.38 -8.02 -20.82
CA THR A 307 -1.68 -7.42 -21.96
C THR A 307 -0.80 -6.29 -21.42
N LEU A 308 0.51 -6.51 -21.48
CA LEU A 308 1.52 -5.48 -21.27
C LEU A 308 1.46 -4.55 -22.49
N ASN A 309 0.68 -3.48 -22.40
CA ASN A 309 0.84 -2.32 -23.27
C ASN A 309 1.83 -1.38 -22.59
#